data_AF-A0A0C2R596-F1
#
_entry.id   AF-A0A0C2R596-F1
#
_cell.length_a   1.000
_cell.length_b   1.000
_cell.length_c   1.000
_cell.angle_alpha   90.00
_cell.angle_beta   90.00
_cell.angle_gamma   90.00
#
_symmetry.space_group_name_H-M   'P 1'
#
loop_
_entity.id
_entity.type
_entity.pdbx_description
1 polymer ?
#
loop_
_entity_poly.entity_id
_entity_poly.type
_entity_poly.pdbx_seq_one_letter_code
_entity_poly.pdbx_strand_id
1 'polypeptide(L)'
;MEDCLEQCESVLSIAKEQYKEASQQEHYNNSEFVQSQLLLESAYNDLEKLNHYANEEQKEQLQRMKIQLHQMRHDMISLRH
;
A
#
# COMPACT_ATOMS: atom_id res chain seq x y z
N MET A 1 17.31 0.20 -0.38
CA MET A 1 16.24 0.05 -1.39
C MET A 1 15.40 -1.17 -1.05
N GLU A 2 16.05 -2.30 -0.75
CA GLU A 2 15.42 -3.49 -0.16
C GLU A 2 14.55 -3.15 1.06
N ASP A 3 15.05 -2.31 1.99
CA ASP A 3 14.30 -1.84 3.16
C ASP A 3 12.94 -1.19 2.84
N CYS A 4 12.87 -0.38 1.78
CA CYS A 4 11.64 0.28 1.39
C CYS A 4 10.70 -0.67 0.64
N LEU A 5 11.24 -1.58 -0.17
CA LEU A 5 10.43 -2.61 -0.81
C LEU A 5 9.82 -3.55 0.24
N GLU A 6 10.61 -3.99 1.22
CA GLU A 6 10.14 -4.80 2.34
C GLU A 6 9.07 -4.07 3.16
N GLN A 7 9.27 -2.77 3.42
CA GLN A 7 8.27 -1.95 4.08
C GLN A 7 6.98 -1.84 3.25
N CYS A 8 7.09 -1.64 1.92
CA CYS A 8 5.93 -1.60 1.03
C CYS A 8 5.16 -2.94 1.02
N GLU A 9 5.88 -4.07 1.02
CA GLU A 9 5.28 -5.40 1.09
C GLU A 9 4.57 -5.63 2.42
N SER A 10 5.19 -5.23 3.53
CA SER A 10 4.58 -5.29 4.86
C SER A 10 3.30 -4.46 4.93
N VAL A 11 3.34 -3.21 4.47
CA VAL A 11 2.18 -2.32 4.39
C VAL A 11 1.09 -2.91 3.50
N LEU A 12 1.45 -3.49 2.35
CA LEU A 12 0.50 -4.14 1.45
C LEU A 12 -0.17 -5.35 2.11
N SER A 13 0.57 -6.13 2.90
CA SER A 13 0.02 -7.26 3.66
C SER A 13 -0.96 -6.79 4.73
N ILE A 14 -0.60 -5.76 5.50
CA ILE A 14 -1.48 -5.14 6.50
C ILE A 14 -2.76 -4.62 5.84
N ALA A 15 -2.64 -3.89 4.74
CA ALA A 15 -3.78 -3.35 4.01
C ALA A 15 -4.72 -4.44 3.48
N LYS A 16 -4.18 -5.57 2.98
CA LYS A 16 -4.96 -6.73 2.55
C LYS A 16 -5.75 -7.36 3.69
N GLU A 17 -5.11 -7.51 4.85
CA GLU A 17 -5.77 -8.05 6.04
C GLU A 17 -6.89 -7.11 6.51
N GLN A 18 -6.59 -5.82 6.63
CA GLN A 18 -7.58 -4.81 7.02
C GLN A 18 -8.74 -4.69 6.03
N TYR A 19 -8.48 -4.79 4.73
CA TYR A 19 -9.52 -4.87 3.71
C TYR A 19 -10.44 -6.08 3.93
N LYS A 20 -9.86 -7.25 4.17
CA LYS A 20 -10.61 -8.49 4.40
C LYS A 20 -11.43 -8.42 5.69
N GLU A 21 -10.88 -7.84 6.75
CA GLU A 21 -11.59 -7.65 8.01
C GLU A 21 -12.73 -6.64 7.88
N ALA A 22 -12.47 -5.48 7.26
CA ALA A 22 -13.47 -4.45 7.00
C ALA A 22 -14.58 -4.92 6.05
N SER A 23 -14.29 -5.88 5.16
CA SER A 23 -15.29 -6.47 4.27
C SER A 23 -16.17 -7.51 4.97
N GLN A 24 -15.73 -8.07 6.09
CA GLN A 24 -16.47 -9.09 6.85
C GLN A 24 -17.27 -8.50 8.02
N GLN A 25 -16.76 -7.43 8.63
CA GLN A 25 -17.44 -6.74 9.74
C GLN A 25 -17.92 -5.40 9.21
N GLU A 26 -19.23 -5.12 9.27
CA GLU A 26 -19.82 -3.83 8.91
C GLU A 26 -19.23 -2.68 9.76
N HIS A 27 -18.07 -2.18 9.34
CA HIS A 27 -17.41 -0.96 9.77
C HIS A 27 -16.99 -0.85 11.25
N TYR A 28 -16.73 -1.96 11.96
CA TYR A 28 -16.22 -1.88 13.35
C TYR A 28 -14.74 -1.45 13.46
N ASN A 29 -13.90 -1.75 12.45
CA ASN A 29 -12.47 -1.43 12.45
C ASN A 29 -12.10 -0.22 11.58
N ASN A 30 -12.92 0.84 11.62
CA ASN A 30 -12.67 2.05 10.83
C ASN A 30 -11.32 2.72 11.15
N SER A 31 -10.82 2.61 12.39
CA SER A 31 -9.53 3.22 12.77
C SER A 31 -8.33 2.51 12.15
N GLU A 32 -8.25 1.18 12.23
CA GLU A 32 -7.15 0.40 11.65
C GLU A 32 -7.20 0.43 10.12
N PHE A 33 -8.41 0.42 9.55
CA PHE A 33 -8.61 0.64 8.12
C PHE A 33 -8.05 2.00 7.68
N VAL A 34 -8.40 3.10 8.35
CA VAL A 34 -7.86 4.44 8.04
C VAL A 34 -6.35 4.49 8.25
N GLN A 35 -5.81 3.84 9.29
CA GLN A 35 -4.36 3.79 9.48
C GLN A 35 -3.65 3.06 8.34
N SER A 36 -4.18 1.93 7.87
CA SER A 36 -3.60 1.20 6.73
C SER A 36 -3.65 2.01 5.43
N GLN A 37 -4.67 2.85 5.22
CA GLN A 37 -4.71 3.81 4.11
C GLN A 37 -3.58 4.85 4.20
N LEU A 38 -3.33 5.41 5.40
CA LEU A 38 -2.24 6.35 5.63
C LEU A 38 -0.86 5.69 5.41
N LEU A 39 -0.70 4.44 5.84
CA LEU A 39 0.52 3.66 5.62
C LEU A 39 0.77 3.42 4.12
N LEU A 40 -0.28 3.06 3.36
CA LEU A 40 -0.20 2.91 1.89
C LEU A 40 0.25 4.22 1.22
N GLU A 41 -0.28 5.37 1.65
CA GLU A 41 0.12 6.67 1.13
C GLU A 41 1.58 7.02 1.48
N SER A 42 2.03 6.73 2.70
CA SER A 42 3.42 6.94 3.09
C SER A 42 4.36 6.08 2.24
N ALA A 43 4.09 4.78 2.15
CA ALA A 43 4.87 3.83 1.36
C ALA A 43 4.95 4.25 -0.12
N TYR A 44 3.83 4.72 -0.68
CA TYR A 44 3.79 5.24 -2.04
C TYR A 44 4.69 6.48 -2.22
N ASN A 45 4.64 7.43 -1.29
CA ASN A 45 5.51 8.62 -1.35
C ASN A 45 7.00 8.27 -1.25
N ASP A 46 7.37 7.32 -0.40
CA ASP A 46 8.77 6.88 -0.27
C ASP A 46 9.24 6.12 -1.51
N LEU A 47 8.36 5.32 -2.14
CA LEU A 47 8.59 4.74 -3.46
C LEU A 47 8.86 5.79 -4.54
N GLU A 48 8.09 6.89 -4.56
CA GLU A 48 8.31 7.96 -5.53
C GLU A 48 9.66 8.66 -5.32
N LYS A 49 10.05 8.92 -4.07
CA LYS A 49 11.38 9.45 -3.77
C LYS A 49 12.48 8.52 -4.26
N LEU A 50 12.37 7.20 -4.03
CA LEU A 50 13.36 6.23 -4.49
C LEU A 50 13.41 6.12 -6.00
N ASN A 51 12.27 6.21 -6.68
CA ASN A 51 12.17 6.16 -8.13
C ASN A 51 13.00 7.28 -8.82
N HIS A 52 13.16 8.44 -8.16
CA HIS A 52 14.02 9.51 -8.66
C HIS A 52 15.51 9.15 -8.68
N TYR A 53 15.97 8.30 -7.75
CA TYR A 53 17.38 7.91 -7.62
C TYR A 53 17.69 6.51 -8.17
N ALA A 54 16.66 5.77 -8.58
CA ALA A 54 16.76 4.38 -9.04
C ALA A 54 17.29 4.26 -10.48
N ASN A 55 18.04 3.19 -10.73
CA ASN A 55 18.45 2.78 -12.08
C ASN A 55 17.32 2.04 -12.82
N GLU A 56 17.49 1.69 -14.11
CA GLU A 56 16.43 1.07 -14.92
C GLU A 56 15.89 -0.24 -14.35
N GLU A 57 16.75 -1.10 -13.79
CA GLU A 57 16.34 -2.37 -13.18
C GLU A 57 15.51 -2.15 -11.90
N GLN A 58 15.98 -1.23 -11.04
CA GLN A 58 15.29 -0.84 -9.82
C GLN A 58 13.96 -0.15 -10.12
N LYS A 59 13.90 0.69 -11.16
CA LYS A 59 12.67 1.35 -11.60
C LYS A 59 11.59 0.33 -11.95
N GLU A 60 11.94 -0.75 -12.64
CA GLU A 60 10.96 -1.79 -12.95
C GLU A 60 10.37 -2.42 -11.68
N GLN A 61 11.21 -2.73 -10.69
CA GLN A 61 10.76 -3.27 -9.40
C GLN A 61 9.85 -2.29 -8.64
N LEU A 62 10.28 -1.04 -8.53
CA LEU A 62 9.51 0.03 -7.89
C LEU A 62 8.17 0.26 -8.60
N GLN A 63 8.16 0.17 -9.93
CA GLN A 63 6.96 0.38 -10.75
C GLN A 63 5.96 -0.77 -10.60
N ARG A 64 6.43 -2.03 -10.52
CA ARG A 64 5.57 -3.17 -10.14
C ARG A 64 4.96 -2.99 -8.75
N MET A 65 5.75 -2.55 -7.78
CA MET A 65 5.27 -2.32 -6.42
C MET A 65 4.23 -1.18 -6.37
N LYS A 66 4.48 -0.09 -7.12
CA LYS A 66 3.58 1.05 -7.26
C LYS A 66 2.21 0.64 -7.80
N ILE A 67 2.15 -0.25 -8.79
CA ILE A 67 0.88 -0.77 -9.33
C ILE A 67 0.11 -1.53 -8.24
N GLN A 68 0.77 -2.40 -7.47
CA GLN A 68 0.13 -3.18 -6.42
C GLN A 68 -0.45 -2.31 -5.30
N LEU A 69 0.31 -1.31 -4.84
CA LEU A 69 -0.17 -0.35 -3.83
C LEU A 69 -1.35 0.46 -4.34
N HIS A 70 -1.31 0.90 -5.60
CA HIS A 70 -2.40 1.65 -6.21
C HIS A 70 -3.68 0.82 -6.33
N GLN A 71 -3.58 -0.44 -6.75
CA GLN A 71 -4.71 -1.36 -6.81
C GLN A 71 -5.32 -1.56 -5.42
N MET A 72 -4.51 -1.89 -4.41
CA MET A 72 -4.99 -2.06 -3.04
C MET A 72 -5.69 -0.81 -2.51
N ARG A 73 -5.10 0.38 -2.71
CA ARG A 73 -5.72 1.64 -2.30
C ARG A 73 -7.08 1.84 -2.98
N HIS A 74 -7.20 1.51 -4.26
CA HIS A 74 -8.46 1.61 -5.00
C HIS A 74 -9.51 0.65 -4.43
N ASP A 75 -9.14 -0.61 -4.18
CA ASP A 75 -10.03 -1.60 -3.58
C ASP A 75 -10.54 -1.12 -2.21
N MET A 76 -9.64 -0.63 -1.35
CA MET A 76 -10.02 -0.08 -0.04
C MET A 76 -10.96 1.12 -0.14
N ILE A 77 -10.73 2.05 -1.08
CA ILE A 77 -11.64 3.18 -1.30
C ILE A 77 -13.02 2.66 -1.75
N SER A 78 -13.05 1.65 -2.63
CA SER A 78 -14.29 1.07 -3.12
C SER A 78 -15.08 0.34 -2.03
N LEU A 79 -14.43 -0.27 -1.04
CA LEU A 79 -15.11 -0.96 0.06
C LEU A 79 -15.76 0.01 1.07
N ARG A 80 -15.25 1.25 1.13
CA ARG A 80 -15.79 2.29 2.01
C ARG A 80 -17.10 2.91 1.51
N HIS A 81 -17.44 2.73 0.23
CA HIS A 81 -18.57 3.36 -0.45
C HIS A 81 -19.67 2.36 -0.77
#